data_AF-A0A2D6PWR2-F1
#
_entry.id   AF-A0A2D6PWR2-F1
#
_cell.length_a   1.000
_cell.length_b   1.000
_cell.length_c   1.000
_cell.angle_alpha   90.00
_cell.angle_beta   90.00
_cell.angle_gamma   90.00
#
_symmetry.space_group_name_H-M   'P 1'
#
loop_
_entity.id
_entity.type
_entity.pdbx_description
1 polymer ?
#
loop_
_entity_poly.entity_id
_entity_poly.type
_entity_poly.pdbx_seq_one_letter_code
_entity_poly.pdbx_strand_id
1 'polypeptide(L)'
;MAPCLDLQIEPALVEESVFRELVHWEESGRVAQPRRYHAVCAHVLHTAPPGAERDRRLLEVNERWFEQLGLRDQLVERVRELPPISGQVQAVFAQRARSAREEGADLVGAPGGERLPTLVIRVRPESFGRTDELRTTLRRDLAYVADMLDPTFDYAPELPADLVGPVRGLVQDRYGTLWALSIAARLHRRFGEGGLPDPAALLRRVFPAADPVAARELLGAVTGPVRPTHVDLLRFARAAVPAAAEALL
;
A
#
# COMPACT_ATOMS: atom_id res chain seq x y z
N MET A 1 -20.57 0.67 17.16
CA MET A 1 -19.42 1.58 16.96
C MET A 1 -18.30 0.75 16.38
N ALA A 2 -17.79 1.07 15.18
CA ALA A 2 -16.61 0.38 14.66
C ALA A 2 -15.42 0.65 15.60
N PRO A 3 -14.54 -0.34 15.87
CA PRO A 3 -13.35 -0.09 16.67
C PRO A 3 -12.58 1.10 16.08
N CYS A 4 -12.18 2.04 16.94
CA CYS A 4 -11.39 3.18 16.51
C CYS A 4 -10.06 2.65 15.98
N LEU A 5 -9.77 2.93 14.71
CA LEU A 5 -8.49 2.60 14.10
C LEU A 5 -7.39 3.39 14.82
N ASP A 6 -6.49 2.72 15.55
CA ASP A 6 -5.31 3.37 16.13
C ASP A 6 -4.31 3.67 15.01
N LEU A 7 -4.44 4.86 14.41
CA LEU A 7 -3.54 5.38 13.38
C LEU A 7 -2.50 6.30 14.02
N GLN A 8 -1.28 5.78 14.08
CA GLN A 8 -0.07 6.49 14.48
C GLN A 8 0.66 6.98 13.23
N ILE A 9 1.20 8.21 13.27
CA ILE A 9 1.86 8.83 12.13
C ILE A 9 3.23 9.34 12.56
N GLU A 10 4.26 9.02 11.79
CA GLU A 10 5.62 9.50 12.03
C GLU A 10 5.67 11.05 11.97
N PRO A 11 6.26 11.73 12.98
CA PRO A 11 6.37 13.19 13.01
C PRO A 11 6.96 13.81 11.73
N ALA A 12 7.97 13.18 11.13
CA ALA A 12 8.59 13.65 9.90
C ALA A 12 7.65 13.60 8.68
N LEU A 13 6.69 12.66 8.65
CA LEU A 13 5.66 12.64 7.62
C LEU A 13 4.67 13.80 7.82
N VAL A 14 4.28 14.07 9.07
CA VAL A 14 3.35 15.15 9.43
C VAL A 14 3.93 16.50 9.03
N GLU A 15 5.12 16.82 9.52
CA GLU A 15 5.78 18.11 9.30
C GLU A 15 6.00 18.41 7.80
N GLU A 16 6.59 17.47 7.06
CA GLU A 16 6.92 17.68 5.64
C GLU A 16 5.66 17.76 4.77
N SER A 17 4.59 17.02 5.12
CA SER A 17 3.33 17.08 4.36
C SER A 17 2.61 18.41 4.58
N VAL A 18 2.57 18.91 5.82
CA VAL A 18 2.03 20.24 6.14
C VAL A 18 2.81 21.31 5.40
N PHE A 19 4.14 21.28 5.48
CA PHE A 19 4.99 22.25 4.80
C PHE A 19 4.70 22.31 3.29
N ARG A 20 4.63 21.17 2.62
CA ARG A 20 4.39 21.10 1.17
C ARG A 20 3.02 21.60 0.76
N GLU A 21 1.98 21.24 1.50
CA GLU A 21 0.63 21.70 1.21
C GLU A 21 0.52 23.23 1.37
N LEU A 22 1.17 23.79 2.40
CA LEU A 22 1.23 25.23 2.59
C LEU A 22 2.02 25.95 1.51
N VAL A 23 3.17 25.41 1.08
CA VAL A 23 3.94 25.94 -0.07
C VAL A 23 3.08 25.94 -1.33
N HIS A 24 2.39 24.83 -1.60
CA HIS A 24 1.48 24.74 -2.75
C HIS A 24 0.36 25.80 -2.68
N TRP A 25 -0.17 26.08 -1.48
CA TRP A 25 -1.16 27.14 -1.29
C TRP A 25 -0.59 28.52 -1.57
N GLU A 26 0.62 28.82 -1.10
CA GLU A 26 1.31 30.09 -1.39
C GLU A 26 1.53 30.28 -2.90
N GLU A 27 2.05 29.26 -3.58
CA GLU A 27 2.24 29.26 -5.04
C GLU A 27 0.92 29.44 -5.80
N SER A 28 -0.18 28.93 -5.24
CA SER A 28 -1.55 29.10 -5.77
C SER A 28 -2.20 30.44 -5.38
N GLY A 29 -1.49 31.35 -4.70
CA GLY A 29 -1.98 32.66 -4.26
C GLY A 29 -2.79 32.67 -2.95
N ARG A 30 -2.96 31.51 -2.28
CA ARG A 30 -3.67 31.36 -1.00
C ARG A 30 -2.74 31.62 0.19
N VAL A 31 -2.39 32.87 0.41
CA VAL A 31 -1.34 33.26 1.39
C VAL A 31 -1.79 33.40 2.85
N ALA A 32 -3.10 33.52 3.12
CA ALA A 32 -3.59 33.83 4.47
C ALA A 32 -3.27 32.72 5.49
N GLN A 33 -3.44 31.46 5.10
CA GLN A 33 -3.24 30.31 5.99
C GLN A 33 -1.76 29.95 6.20
N PRO A 34 -0.91 29.91 5.15
CA PRO A 34 0.54 29.80 5.33
C PRO A 34 1.11 30.87 6.26
N ARG A 35 0.69 32.14 6.12
CA ARG A 35 1.08 33.22 7.06
C ARG A 35 0.68 32.93 8.49
N ARG A 36 -0.54 32.41 8.71
CA ARG A 36 -1.01 32.04 10.05
C ARG A 36 -0.17 30.90 10.63
N TYR A 37 0.15 29.88 9.83
CA TYR A 37 1.03 28.79 10.24
C TYR A 37 2.41 29.33 10.67
N HIS A 38 3.04 30.14 9.82
CA HIS A 38 4.35 30.73 10.12
C HIS A 38 4.34 31.61 11.38
N ALA A 39 3.27 32.38 11.61
CA ALA A 39 3.13 33.20 12.81
C ALA A 39 3.08 32.34 14.09
N VAL A 40 2.36 31.20 14.05
CA VAL A 40 2.29 30.26 15.17
C VAL A 40 3.65 29.58 15.41
N CYS A 41 4.32 29.12 14.36
CA CYS A 41 5.66 28.53 14.48
C CYS A 41 6.67 29.56 15.03
N ALA A 42 6.66 30.79 14.53
CA ALA A 42 7.50 31.88 15.03
C ALA A 42 7.24 32.14 16.53
N HIS A 43 5.97 32.18 16.95
CA HIS A 43 5.62 32.32 18.36
C HIS A 43 6.22 31.21 19.23
N VAL A 44 6.15 29.94 18.79
CA VAL A 44 6.79 28.81 19.50
C VAL A 44 8.30 28.99 19.57
N LEU A 45 8.95 29.35 18.47
CA LEU A 45 10.40 29.57 18.41
C LEU A 45 10.88 30.69 19.35
N HIS A 46 10.07 31.74 19.55
CA HIS A 46 10.40 32.86 20.43
C HIS A 46 10.09 32.61 21.91
N THR A 47 9.07 31.81 22.21
CA THR A 47 8.56 31.63 23.59
C THR A 47 9.08 30.37 24.27
N ALA A 48 9.40 29.31 23.52
CA ALA A 48 9.87 28.05 24.07
C ALA A 48 11.40 27.97 23.99
N PRO A 49 12.10 27.52 25.06
CA PRO A 49 13.55 27.32 25.01
C PRO A 49 13.92 26.22 23.99
N PRO A 50 15.10 26.31 23.33
CA PRO A 50 15.55 25.25 22.43
C PRO A 50 15.62 23.88 23.14
N GLY A 51 15.25 22.82 22.41
CA GLY A 51 15.26 21.44 22.91
C GLY A 51 13.87 20.79 22.90
N ALA A 52 13.74 19.68 23.63
CA ALA A 52 12.60 18.77 23.52
C ALA A 52 11.22 19.44 23.69
N GLU A 53 11.10 20.45 24.55
CA GLU A 53 9.81 21.16 24.75
C GLU A 53 9.42 22.00 23.53
N ARG A 54 10.38 22.64 22.87
CA ARG A 54 10.13 23.37 21.62
C ARG A 54 9.75 22.41 20.51
N ASP A 55 10.46 21.29 20.38
CA ASP A 55 10.21 20.28 19.36
C ASP A 55 8.81 19.68 19.53
N ARG A 56 8.44 19.35 20.78
CA ARG A 56 7.09 18.88 21.15
C ARG A 56 6.00 19.88 20.76
N ARG A 57 6.19 21.18 21.04
CA ARG A 57 5.21 22.23 20.68
C ARG A 57 5.11 22.43 19.16
N LEU A 58 6.22 22.37 18.43
CA LEU A 58 6.20 22.45 16.96
C LEU A 58 5.48 21.23 16.37
N LEU A 59 5.70 20.04 16.93
CA LEU A 59 4.97 18.84 16.55
C LEU A 59 3.46 19.01 16.77
N GLU A 60 3.02 19.49 17.93
CA GLU A 60 1.60 19.77 18.20
C GLU A 60 0.98 20.76 17.20
N VAL A 61 1.75 21.77 16.77
CA VAL A 61 1.31 22.69 15.71
C VAL A 61 1.14 21.93 14.40
N ASN A 62 2.14 21.16 13.99
CA ASN A 62 2.09 20.37 12.76
C ASN A 62 0.94 19.35 12.76
N GLU A 63 0.71 18.62 13.85
CA GLU A 63 -0.39 17.67 13.97
C GLU A 63 -1.76 18.34 13.78
N ARG A 64 -1.98 19.50 14.41
CA ARG A 64 -3.22 20.27 14.24
C ARG A 64 -3.41 20.73 12.80
N TRP A 65 -2.35 21.18 12.14
CA TRP A 65 -2.43 21.60 10.74
C TRP A 65 -2.64 20.41 9.80
N PHE A 66 -2.01 19.27 10.06
CA PHE A 66 -2.19 18.04 9.30
C PHE A 66 -3.66 17.56 9.35
N GLU A 67 -4.31 17.68 10.51
CA GLU A 67 -5.75 17.44 10.66
C GLU A 67 -6.59 18.50 9.93
N GLN A 68 -6.30 19.79 10.09
CA GLN A 68 -7.04 20.88 9.44
C GLN A 68 -6.98 20.82 7.91
N LEU A 69 -5.87 20.33 7.36
CA LEU A 69 -5.68 20.11 5.93
C LEU A 69 -6.34 18.81 5.43
N GLY A 70 -6.96 18.02 6.32
CA GLY A 70 -7.61 16.76 5.98
C GLY A 70 -6.65 15.63 5.60
N LEU A 71 -5.35 15.77 5.84
CA LEU A 71 -4.33 14.80 5.42
C LEU A 71 -4.45 13.49 6.21
N ARG A 72 -4.82 13.56 7.49
CA ARG A 72 -5.12 12.37 8.31
C ARG A 72 -6.31 11.60 7.73
N ASP A 73 -7.37 12.29 7.34
CA ASP A 73 -8.58 11.67 6.81
C ASP A 73 -8.31 10.95 5.48
N GLN A 74 -7.42 11.50 4.65
CA GLN A 74 -6.97 10.82 3.42
C GLN A 74 -6.39 9.43 3.69
N LEU A 75 -5.74 9.19 4.83
CA LEU A 75 -5.24 7.84 5.21
C LEU A 75 -6.33 7.00 5.87
N VAL A 76 -7.03 7.57 6.85
CA VAL A 76 -8.04 6.86 7.66
C VAL A 76 -9.16 6.31 6.78
N GLU A 77 -9.66 7.11 5.83
CA GLU A 77 -10.72 6.68 4.93
C GLU A 77 -10.28 5.49 4.07
N ARG A 78 -9.05 5.49 3.55
CA ARG A 78 -8.56 4.42 2.68
C ARG A 78 -8.40 3.10 3.42
N VAL A 79 -7.96 3.16 4.68
CA VAL A 79 -7.91 1.96 5.52
C VAL A 79 -9.32 1.43 5.82
N ARG A 80 -10.28 2.31 6.07
CA ARG A 80 -11.68 1.94 6.33
C ARG A 80 -12.40 1.41 5.09
N GLU A 81 -12.00 1.80 3.89
CA GLU A 81 -12.60 1.35 2.63
C GLU A 81 -12.46 -0.17 2.39
N LEU A 82 -11.47 -0.84 2.99
CA LEU A 82 -11.21 -2.26 2.80
C LEU A 82 -11.51 -3.05 4.09
N PRO A 83 -12.69 -3.70 4.19
CA PRO A 83 -13.19 -4.30 5.43
C PRO A 83 -12.27 -5.29 6.15
N PRO A 84 -11.42 -6.11 5.49
CA PRO A 84 -10.58 -7.08 6.20
C PRO A 84 -9.58 -6.42 7.14
N ILE A 85 -9.17 -5.18 6.89
CA ILE A 85 -8.08 -4.55 7.65
C ILE A 85 -8.55 -4.10 9.03
N SER A 86 -9.76 -3.53 9.11
CA SER A 86 -10.31 -3.01 10.35
C SER A 86 -10.72 -4.15 11.28
N GLY A 87 -9.92 -4.40 12.33
CA GLY A 87 -10.15 -5.47 13.31
C GLY A 87 -9.25 -6.70 13.17
N GLN A 88 -8.40 -6.76 12.15
CA GLN A 88 -7.40 -7.83 11.96
C GLN A 88 -5.96 -7.34 12.12
N VAL A 89 -5.77 -6.07 12.49
CA VAL A 89 -4.47 -5.47 12.80
C VAL A 89 -4.55 -4.82 14.18
N GLN A 90 -3.45 -4.87 14.93
CA GLN A 90 -3.39 -4.24 16.26
C GLN A 90 -3.28 -2.72 16.18
N ALA A 91 -2.62 -2.20 15.14
CA ALA A 91 -2.36 -0.79 14.92
C ALA A 91 -2.07 -0.52 13.44
N VAL A 92 -2.18 0.75 13.06
CA VAL A 92 -1.73 1.26 11.77
C VAL A 92 -0.66 2.32 12.00
N PHE A 93 0.49 2.15 11.35
CA PHE A 93 1.60 3.09 11.41
C PHE A 93 1.85 3.68 10.03
N ALA A 94 1.63 4.99 9.88
CA ALA A 94 1.97 5.71 8.67
C ALA A 94 3.32 6.40 8.83
N GLN A 95 4.23 6.19 7.89
CA GLN A 95 5.58 6.75 7.93
C GLN A 95 6.01 7.31 6.58
N ARG A 96 7.03 8.17 6.62
CA ARG A 96 7.52 8.86 5.44
C ARG A 96 8.31 7.91 4.55
N ALA A 97 7.89 7.80 3.29
CA ALA A 97 8.71 7.19 2.25
C ALA A 97 9.75 8.20 1.73
N ARG A 98 11.00 7.77 1.54
CA ARG A 98 12.07 8.64 0.99
C ARG A 98 12.08 8.67 -0.53
N SER A 99 11.46 7.68 -1.16
CA SER A 99 11.37 7.58 -2.62
C SER A 99 10.09 6.86 -3.03
N ALA A 100 9.71 6.97 -4.31
CA ALA A 100 8.55 6.26 -4.85
C ALA A 100 8.68 4.73 -4.75
N ARG A 101 9.90 4.19 -4.66
CA ARG A 101 10.15 2.75 -4.49
C ARG A 101 9.85 2.25 -3.08
N GLU A 102 9.87 3.15 -2.10
CA GLU A 102 9.56 2.84 -0.70
C GLU A 102 8.08 3.04 -0.36
N GLU A 103 7.30 3.67 -1.25
CA GLU A 103 5.86 3.79 -1.06
C GLU A 103 5.18 2.43 -1.14
N GLY A 104 4.19 2.22 -0.28
CA GLY A 104 3.44 0.98 -0.23
C GLY A 104 2.83 0.72 1.15
N ALA A 105 2.09 -0.37 1.25
CA ALA A 105 1.54 -0.88 2.48
C ALA A 105 2.00 -2.32 2.70
N ASP A 106 2.33 -2.68 3.94
CA ASP A 106 2.79 -4.03 4.30
C ASP A 106 2.45 -4.34 5.76
N LEU A 107 2.58 -5.61 6.15
CA LEU A 107 2.37 -6.09 7.51
C LEU A 107 3.70 -6.32 8.22
N VAL A 108 3.78 -5.88 9.47
CA VAL A 108 4.85 -6.25 10.41
C VAL A 108 4.28 -7.24 11.41
N GLY A 109 4.86 -8.45 11.43
CA GLY A 109 4.33 -9.61 12.14
C GLY A 109 3.57 -10.55 11.20
N ALA A 110 3.51 -11.83 11.57
CA ALA A 110 2.84 -12.84 10.76
C ALA A 110 1.30 -12.75 10.90
N PRO A 111 0.54 -12.74 9.79
CA PRO A 111 -0.90 -12.98 9.84
C PRO A 111 -1.19 -14.32 10.53
N GLY A 112 -2.19 -14.36 11.42
CA GLY A 112 -2.54 -15.58 12.16
C GLY A 112 -1.58 -15.97 13.29
N GLY A 113 -0.56 -15.14 13.60
CA GLY A 113 0.31 -15.34 14.77
C GLY A 113 -0.38 -15.05 16.11
N GLU A 114 0.34 -15.26 17.22
CA GLU A 114 -0.18 -15.03 18.59
C GLU A 114 -0.66 -13.58 18.84
N ARG A 115 -0.13 -12.61 18.08
CA ARG A 115 -0.51 -11.21 18.11
C ARG A 115 -0.96 -10.77 16.72
N LEU A 116 -1.97 -9.90 16.68
CA LEU A 116 -2.38 -9.27 15.43
C LEU A 116 -1.21 -8.45 14.84
N PRO A 117 -0.99 -8.49 13.52
CA PRO A 117 0.09 -7.74 12.89
C PRO A 117 -0.17 -6.23 12.93
N THR A 118 0.88 -5.45 12.70
CA THR A 118 0.78 -4.00 12.49
C THR A 118 0.79 -3.69 10.99
N LEU A 119 -0.17 -2.90 10.52
CA LEU A 119 -0.15 -2.37 9.16
C LEU A 119 0.80 -1.16 9.10
N VAL A 120 1.80 -1.21 8.23
CA VAL A 120 2.69 -0.09 7.95
C VAL A 120 2.38 0.49 6.59
N ILE A 121 2.05 1.79 6.56
CA ILE A 121 1.79 2.56 5.35
C ILE A 121 2.96 3.52 5.14
N ARG A 122 3.64 3.42 3.99
CA ARG A 122 4.74 4.30 3.60
C ARG A 122 4.26 5.22 2.50
N VAL A 123 4.28 6.53 2.75
CA VAL A 123 3.76 7.53 1.81
C VAL A 123 4.77 8.67 1.69
N ARG A 124 4.95 9.16 0.47
CA ARG A 124 5.71 10.39 0.24
C ARG A 124 4.85 11.61 0.59
N PRO A 125 5.40 12.62 1.27
CA PRO A 125 4.66 13.85 1.60
C PRO A 125 4.02 14.53 0.38
N GLU A 126 4.69 14.49 -0.78
CA GLU A 126 4.17 15.05 -2.04
C GLU A 126 2.92 14.33 -2.58
N SER A 127 2.70 13.08 -2.18
CA SER A 127 1.57 12.28 -2.65
C SER A 127 0.24 12.80 -2.10
N PHE A 128 0.23 13.46 -0.94
CA PHE A 128 -0.98 14.06 -0.36
C PHE A 128 -1.62 15.16 -1.24
N GLY A 129 -0.80 15.92 -1.98
CA GLY A 129 -1.27 16.92 -2.93
C GLY A 129 -1.82 16.31 -4.23
N ARG A 130 -1.66 15.00 -4.46
CA ARG A 130 -2.13 14.26 -5.63
C ARG A 130 -3.19 13.24 -5.21
N THR A 131 -4.28 13.74 -4.65
CA THR A 131 -5.29 12.94 -3.93
C THR A 131 -5.80 11.73 -4.72
N ASP A 132 -6.05 11.86 -6.04
CA ASP A 132 -6.51 10.73 -6.86
C ASP A 132 -5.43 9.65 -7.08
N GLU A 133 -4.17 10.06 -7.29
CA GLU A 133 -3.03 9.14 -7.41
C GLU A 133 -2.77 8.41 -6.09
N LEU A 134 -2.79 9.15 -4.97
CA LEU A 134 -2.64 8.60 -3.63
C LEU A 134 -3.77 7.62 -3.31
N ARG A 135 -5.03 7.97 -3.62
CA ARG A 135 -6.19 7.10 -3.43
C ARG A 135 -6.03 5.79 -4.20
N THR A 136 -5.69 5.88 -5.49
CA THR A 136 -5.51 4.71 -6.36
C THR A 136 -4.39 3.81 -5.85
N THR A 137 -3.26 4.41 -5.44
CA THR A 137 -2.09 3.71 -4.90
C THR A 137 -2.42 3.01 -3.58
N LEU A 138 -3.00 3.71 -2.61
CA LEU A 138 -3.38 3.14 -1.32
C LEU A 138 -4.41 2.02 -1.48
N ARG A 139 -5.41 2.16 -2.37
CA ARG A 139 -6.38 1.08 -2.63
C ARG A 139 -5.71 -0.19 -3.14
N ARG A 140 -4.76 -0.05 -4.06
CA ARG A 140 -3.98 -1.18 -4.57
C ARG A 140 -3.17 -1.84 -3.46
N ASP A 141 -2.40 -1.04 -2.73
CA ASP A 141 -1.44 -1.57 -1.77
C ASP A 141 -2.16 -2.17 -0.55
N LEU A 142 -3.24 -1.53 -0.08
CA LEU A 142 -4.10 -2.09 0.97
C LEU A 142 -4.89 -3.31 0.51
N ALA A 143 -5.16 -3.49 -0.79
CA ALA A 143 -5.80 -4.71 -1.29
C ALA A 143 -4.88 -5.94 -1.19
N TYR A 144 -3.56 -5.77 -1.34
CA TYR A 144 -2.59 -6.84 -1.05
C TYR A 144 -2.65 -7.22 0.43
N VAL A 145 -2.59 -6.21 1.32
CA VAL A 145 -2.69 -6.43 2.78
C VAL A 145 -4.01 -7.12 3.14
N ALA A 146 -5.12 -6.70 2.53
CA ALA A 146 -6.43 -7.28 2.79
C ALA A 146 -6.48 -8.77 2.39
N ASP A 147 -5.83 -9.17 1.30
CA ASP A 147 -5.67 -10.57 0.95
C ASP A 147 -4.79 -11.32 1.95
N MET A 148 -3.67 -10.74 2.41
CA MET A 148 -2.79 -11.37 3.40
C MET A 148 -3.49 -11.63 4.74
N LEU A 149 -4.47 -10.81 5.11
CA LEU A 149 -5.26 -10.96 6.33
C LEU A 149 -6.44 -11.91 6.15
N ASP A 150 -6.95 -12.10 4.94
CA ASP A 150 -8.15 -12.89 4.69
C ASP A 150 -7.87 -14.40 4.77
N PRO A 151 -8.47 -15.13 5.74
CA PRO A 151 -8.24 -16.58 5.88
C PRO A 151 -8.66 -17.39 4.66
N THR A 152 -9.60 -16.90 3.85
CA THR A 152 -10.04 -17.58 2.63
C THR A 152 -9.09 -17.36 1.45
N PHE A 153 -8.15 -16.41 1.54
CA PHE A 153 -7.05 -16.29 0.60
C PHE A 153 -5.88 -17.22 0.99
N ASP A 154 -5.74 -17.54 2.28
CA ASP A 154 -4.76 -18.50 2.82
C ASP A 154 -3.30 -18.13 2.50
N TYR A 155 -2.93 -16.88 2.78
CA TYR A 155 -1.59 -16.38 2.49
C TYR A 155 -0.51 -17.08 3.33
N ALA A 156 0.49 -17.64 2.64
CA ALA A 156 1.71 -18.12 3.25
C ALA A 156 2.92 -17.25 2.79
N PRO A 157 3.69 -16.66 3.71
CA PRO A 157 4.82 -15.80 3.36
C PRO A 157 6.02 -16.59 2.83
N GLU A 158 6.13 -17.86 3.20
CA GLU A 158 7.22 -18.73 2.77
C GLU A 158 6.88 -19.39 1.44
N LEU A 159 7.80 -19.28 0.49
CA LEU A 159 7.70 -20.03 -0.75
C LEU A 159 8.04 -21.51 -0.49
N PRO A 160 7.43 -22.43 -1.26
CA PRO A 160 7.78 -23.85 -1.22
C PRO A 160 9.28 -24.08 -1.31
N ALA A 161 9.82 -24.93 -0.43
CA ALA A 161 11.26 -25.16 -0.28
C ALA A 161 11.92 -25.80 -1.51
N ASP A 162 11.13 -26.42 -2.38
CA ASP A 162 11.55 -26.98 -3.66
C ASP A 162 11.88 -25.92 -4.72
N LEU A 163 11.48 -24.66 -4.51
CA LEU A 163 11.82 -23.55 -5.40
C LEU A 163 13.20 -22.97 -5.06
N VAL A 164 14.20 -23.34 -5.85
CA VAL A 164 15.59 -22.88 -5.68
C VAL A 164 16.11 -22.11 -6.90
N GLY A 165 17.12 -21.27 -6.67
CA GLY A 165 17.87 -20.58 -7.73
C GLY A 165 17.00 -19.73 -8.66
N PRO A 166 17.32 -19.67 -9.98
CA PRO A 166 16.60 -18.85 -10.95
C PRO A 166 15.11 -19.18 -11.10
N VAL A 167 14.73 -20.44 -10.90
CA VAL A 167 13.32 -20.88 -10.96
C VAL A 167 12.49 -20.19 -9.88
N ARG A 168 13.07 -19.99 -8.70
CA ARG A 168 12.42 -19.26 -7.61
C ARG A 168 12.07 -17.83 -8.02
N GLY A 169 13.01 -17.12 -8.63
CA GLY A 169 12.81 -15.74 -9.11
C GLY A 169 11.71 -15.66 -10.19
N LEU A 170 11.72 -16.60 -11.15
CA LEU A 170 10.68 -16.66 -12.18
C LEU A 170 9.28 -16.89 -11.59
N VAL A 171 9.16 -17.82 -10.64
CA VAL A 171 7.88 -18.10 -9.98
C VAL A 171 7.42 -16.90 -9.15
N GLN A 172 8.34 -16.19 -8.48
CA GLN A 172 8.04 -14.95 -7.75
C GLN A 172 7.49 -13.87 -8.70
N ASP A 173 8.15 -13.63 -9.83
CA ASP A 173 7.73 -12.62 -10.81
C ASP A 173 6.35 -12.93 -11.40
N ARG A 174 6.09 -14.20 -11.71
CA ARG A 174 4.79 -14.69 -12.18
C ARG A 174 3.72 -14.54 -11.12
N TYR A 175 3.99 -15.03 -9.90
CA TYR A 175 3.07 -14.93 -8.78
C TYR A 175 2.67 -13.48 -8.51
N GLY A 176 3.64 -12.57 -8.39
CA GLY A 176 3.39 -11.15 -8.18
C GLY A 176 2.57 -10.52 -9.31
N THR A 177 2.85 -10.89 -10.56
CA THR A 177 2.07 -10.41 -11.72
C THR A 177 0.63 -10.92 -11.71
N LEU A 178 0.41 -12.19 -11.40
CA LEU A 178 -0.93 -12.77 -11.30
C LEU A 178 -1.73 -12.18 -10.14
N TRP A 179 -1.09 -11.97 -8.99
CA TRP A 179 -1.73 -11.32 -7.84
C TRP A 179 -2.12 -9.87 -8.16
N ALA A 180 -1.23 -9.12 -8.82
CA ALA A 180 -1.50 -7.76 -9.29
C ALA A 180 -2.70 -7.70 -10.23
N LEU A 181 -2.79 -8.65 -11.18
CA LEU A 181 -3.92 -8.77 -12.11
C LEU A 181 -5.24 -9.05 -11.39
N SER A 182 -5.23 -9.94 -10.40
CA SER A 182 -6.40 -10.26 -9.57
C SER A 182 -6.87 -9.03 -8.76
N ILE A 183 -5.95 -8.29 -8.14
CA ILE A 183 -6.26 -7.06 -7.42
C ILE A 183 -6.81 -5.98 -8.36
N ALA A 184 -6.13 -5.72 -9.47
CA ALA A 184 -6.55 -4.75 -10.48
C ALA A 184 -7.99 -5.00 -10.95
N ALA A 185 -8.32 -6.26 -11.27
CA ALA A 185 -9.67 -6.63 -11.70
C ALA A 185 -10.73 -6.41 -10.61
N ARG A 186 -10.42 -6.72 -9.35
CA ARG A 186 -11.33 -6.49 -8.21
C ARG A 186 -11.54 -5.00 -7.92
N LEU A 187 -10.48 -4.20 -7.96
CA LEU A 187 -10.57 -2.76 -7.78
C LEU A 187 -11.37 -2.11 -8.92
N HIS A 188 -11.18 -2.57 -10.16
CA HIS A 188 -11.96 -2.08 -11.29
C HIS A 188 -13.45 -2.39 -11.14
N ARG A 189 -13.80 -3.62 -10.75
CA ARG A 189 -15.22 -3.97 -10.50
C ARG A 189 -15.83 -3.17 -9.36
N ARG A 190 -15.07 -2.90 -8.30
CA ARG A 190 -15.58 -2.26 -7.08
C ARG A 190 -15.64 -0.73 -7.18
N PHE A 191 -14.67 -0.11 -7.83
CA PHE A 191 -14.47 1.34 -7.82
C PHE A 191 -14.40 1.97 -9.22
N GLY A 192 -14.36 1.17 -10.29
CA GLY A 192 -14.08 1.66 -11.64
C GLY A 192 -12.62 2.05 -11.87
N GLU A 193 -11.72 1.78 -10.92
CA GLU A 193 -10.32 2.20 -10.92
C GLU A 193 -9.35 1.02 -11.15
N GLY A 194 -8.06 1.29 -11.37
CA GLY A 194 -7.02 0.26 -11.22
C GLY A 194 -6.86 -0.73 -12.38
N GLY A 195 -7.25 -0.35 -13.60
CA GLY A 195 -6.91 -1.14 -14.79
C GLY A 195 -5.40 -1.18 -15.01
N LEU A 196 -4.82 -2.37 -15.12
CA LEU A 196 -3.48 -2.53 -15.67
C LEU A 196 -3.54 -2.27 -17.19
N PRO A 197 -2.65 -1.44 -17.76
CA PRO A 197 -2.58 -1.28 -19.20
C PRO A 197 -2.17 -2.62 -19.83
N ASP A 198 -3.03 -3.14 -20.71
CA ASP A 198 -2.89 -4.44 -21.40
C ASP A 198 -2.55 -5.64 -20.48
N PRO A 199 -3.54 -6.17 -19.74
CA PRO A 199 -3.38 -7.38 -18.93
C PRO A 199 -2.82 -8.58 -19.71
N ALA A 200 -3.12 -8.67 -21.00
CA ALA A 200 -2.63 -9.74 -21.85
C ALA A 200 -1.14 -9.56 -22.18
N ALA A 201 -0.65 -8.34 -22.39
CA ALA A 201 0.79 -8.08 -22.52
C ALA A 201 1.57 -8.44 -21.26
N LEU A 202 1.03 -8.10 -20.08
CA LEU A 202 1.65 -8.47 -18.82
C LEU A 202 1.78 -9.98 -18.67
N LEU A 203 0.73 -10.74 -19.01
CA LEU A 203 0.79 -12.20 -19.04
C LEU A 203 1.80 -12.72 -20.06
N ARG A 204 1.82 -12.20 -21.29
CA ARG A 204 2.81 -12.60 -22.32
C ARG A 204 4.25 -12.36 -21.84
N ARG A 205 4.49 -11.30 -21.08
CA ARG A 205 5.82 -11.00 -20.52
C ARG A 205 6.29 -12.06 -19.52
N VAL A 206 5.41 -12.52 -18.63
CA VAL A 206 5.78 -13.51 -17.59
C VAL A 206 5.56 -14.98 -18.01
N PHE A 207 4.76 -15.20 -19.05
CA PHE A 207 4.54 -16.51 -19.70
C PHE A 207 4.78 -16.43 -21.23
N PRO A 208 6.02 -16.19 -21.68
CA PRO A 208 6.31 -16.00 -23.10
C PRO A 208 6.06 -17.24 -23.97
N ALA A 209 6.06 -18.43 -23.37
CA ALA A 209 5.83 -19.71 -24.05
C ALA A 209 4.39 -20.22 -23.94
N ALA A 210 3.48 -19.48 -23.30
CA ALA A 210 2.08 -19.91 -23.19
C ALA A 210 1.37 -19.79 -24.54
N ASP A 211 0.62 -20.84 -24.90
CA ASP A 211 -0.32 -20.78 -26.01
C ASP A 211 -1.38 -19.67 -25.77
N PRO A 212 -1.84 -18.94 -26.81
CA PRO A 212 -2.83 -17.88 -26.67
C PRO A 212 -4.16 -18.29 -26.03
N VAL A 213 -4.60 -19.54 -26.18
CA VAL A 213 -5.84 -20.03 -25.54
C VAL A 213 -5.61 -20.19 -24.05
N ALA A 214 -4.56 -20.91 -23.65
CA ALA A 214 -4.16 -21.09 -22.26
C ALA A 214 -3.92 -19.74 -21.55
N ALA A 215 -3.27 -18.78 -22.23
CA ALA A 215 -3.05 -17.44 -21.69
C ALA A 215 -4.38 -16.68 -21.44
N ARG A 216 -5.37 -16.85 -22.32
CA ARG A 216 -6.71 -16.25 -22.15
C ARG A 216 -7.49 -16.91 -21.01
N GLU A 217 -7.41 -18.23 -20.90
CA GLU A 217 -8.04 -18.98 -19.80
C GLU A 217 -7.43 -18.58 -18.45
N LEU A 218 -6.10 -18.49 -18.36
CA LEU A 218 -5.41 -18.02 -17.16
C LEU A 218 -5.82 -16.59 -16.80
N LEU A 219 -5.88 -15.68 -17.79
CA LEU A 219 -6.36 -14.32 -17.56
C LEU A 219 -7.78 -14.32 -16.98
N GLY A 220 -8.69 -15.11 -17.58
CA GLY A 220 -10.06 -15.27 -17.10
C GLY A 220 -10.14 -15.85 -15.68
N ALA A 221 -9.33 -16.84 -15.36
CA ALA A 221 -9.27 -17.44 -14.03
C ALA A 221 -8.77 -16.44 -12.96
N VAL A 222 -7.80 -15.60 -13.30
CA VAL A 222 -7.16 -14.65 -12.36
C VAL A 222 -7.98 -13.38 -12.19
N THR A 223 -8.62 -12.92 -13.26
CA THR A 223 -9.40 -11.67 -13.28
C THR A 223 -10.90 -11.88 -13.13
N GLY A 224 -11.36 -13.13 -13.07
CA GLY A 224 -12.75 -13.50 -12.95
C GLY A 224 -13.43 -13.04 -11.67
N PRO A 225 -14.74 -13.34 -11.51
CA PRO A 225 -15.51 -12.94 -10.34
C PRO A 225 -15.08 -13.68 -9.07
N VAL A 226 -14.64 -14.94 -9.22
CA VAL A 226 -14.09 -15.74 -8.14
C VAL A 226 -12.64 -15.34 -7.93
N ARG A 227 -12.30 -14.88 -6.72
CA ARG A 227 -10.92 -14.53 -6.36
C ARG A 227 -10.08 -15.82 -6.24
N PRO A 228 -8.93 -15.93 -6.91
CA PRO A 228 -8.00 -17.04 -6.70
C PRO A 228 -7.39 -16.99 -5.29
N THR A 229 -7.20 -18.15 -4.67
CA THR A 229 -6.45 -18.27 -3.40
C THR A 229 -4.94 -18.10 -3.62
N HIS A 230 -4.18 -17.95 -2.54
CA HIS A 230 -2.73 -17.97 -2.58
C HIS A 230 -2.18 -19.23 -3.27
N VAL A 231 -2.74 -20.41 -2.93
CA VAL A 231 -2.35 -21.70 -3.53
C VAL A 231 -2.67 -21.73 -5.02
N ASP A 232 -3.80 -21.16 -5.44
CA ASP A 232 -4.15 -21.08 -6.87
C ASP A 232 -3.14 -20.23 -7.64
N LEU A 233 -2.82 -19.04 -7.12
CA LEU A 233 -1.84 -18.14 -7.73
C LEU A 233 -0.45 -18.78 -7.82
N LEU A 234 -0.01 -19.50 -6.78
CA LEU A 234 1.25 -20.25 -6.82
C LEU A 234 1.21 -21.38 -7.85
N ARG A 235 0.10 -22.13 -7.92
CA ARG A 235 -0.07 -23.20 -8.91
C ARG A 235 0.02 -22.65 -10.33
N PHE A 236 -0.66 -21.54 -10.60
CA PHE A 236 -0.61 -20.86 -11.89
C PHE A 236 0.78 -20.30 -12.21
N ALA A 237 1.48 -19.74 -11.23
CA ALA A 237 2.84 -19.24 -11.41
C ALA A 237 3.86 -20.36 -11.74
N ARG A 238 3.62 -21.57 -11.21
CA ARG A 238 4.40 -22.78 -11.48
C ARG A 238 4.06 -23.41 -12.83
N ALA A 239 2.81 -23.31 -13.27
CA ALA A 239 2.39 -23.81 -14.58
C ALA A 239 3.26 -23.12 -15.67
N ALA A 240 3.99 -23.92 -16.45
CA ALA A 240 4.99 -23.49 -17.43
C ALA A 240 6.35 -22.96 -16.89
N VAL A 241 6.92 -23.58 -15.86
CA VAL A 241 8.35 -23.93 -15.91
C VAL A 241 8.46 -25.07 -16.94
N PRO A 242 9.38 -25.07 -17.93
CA PRO A 242 9.56 -26.25 -18.78
C PRO A 242 9.72 -27.46 -17.87
N ALA A 243 8.93 -28.52 -18.10
CA ALA A 243 9.05 -29.79 -17.44
C ALA A 243 10.39 -30.47 -17.80
N ALA A 244 11.49 -29.89 -17.33
CA ALA A 244 12.86 -30.32 -17.55
C ALA A 244 13.68 -30.05 -16.29
N ALA A 245 13.18 -30.52 -15.15
CA ALA A 245 13.98 -30.78 -13.95
C ALA A 245 13.34 -31.86 -13.04
N GLU A 246 12.48 -32.74 -13.60
CA GLU A 246 12.09 -34.02 -12.97
C GLU A 246 12.89 -35.15 -13.64
N ALA A 247 14.21 -35.02 -13.55
CA ALA A 247 15.14 -36.12 -13.74
C ALA A 247 16.27 -35.91 -12.74
N LEU A 248 15.95 -36.10 -11.45
CA LEU A 248 16.82 -36.47 -10.33
C LEU A 248 16.09 -36.25 -8.99
N LEU A 249 15.04 -37.05 -8.76
CA LEU A 249 14.62 -37.63 -7.47
C LEU A 249 13.93 -38.97 -7.79
#